data_AF-A0A1I1QA77-F1
#
_entry.id   AF-A0A1I1QA77-F1
#
_cell.length_a   1.000
_cell.length_b   1.000
_cell.length_c   1.000
_cell.angle_alpha   90.00
_cell.angle_beta   90.00
_cell.angle_gamma   90.00
#
_symmetry.space_group_name_H-M   'P 1'
#
loop_
_entity.id
_entity.type
_entity.pdbx_description
1 polymer ?
#
loop_
_entity_poly.entity_id
_entity_poly.type
_entity_poly.pdbx_seq_one_letter_code
_entity_poly.pdbx_strand_id
1 'polypeptide(L)'
;MRKFLAAVAILAISTFATQAQAQFRASDVCKMKRSQYERDQCLEYGLRGSMLRVKGNTQRLLDSSRVPESEKESILKSHKKWAGQFESKCSDNECHYDMSSARNSEIEKIMAKYNIAPM
;
A
#
# COMPACT_ATOMS: atom_id res chain seq x y z
N MET A 1 -40.68 17.27 23.68
CA MET A 1 -39.44 17.77 23.05
C MET A 1 -38.15 17.17 23.60
N ARG A 2 -38.01 16.88 24.91
CA ARG A 2 -36.78 16.26 25.46
C ARG A 2 -36.45 14.85 24.91
N LYS A 3 -37.46 14.03 24.62
CA LYS A 3 -37.28 12.66 24.09
C LYS A 3 -36.85 12.61 22.61
N PHE A 4 -37.17 13.64 21.82
CA PHE A 4 -36.78 13.74 20.41
C PHE A 4 -35.32 14.17 20.24
N LEU A 5 -34.82 15.06 21.11
CA LEU A 5 -33.43 15.50 21.09
C LEU A 5 -32.45 14.37 21.45
N ALA A 6 -32.85 13.45 22.32
CA ALA A 6 -32.05 12.27 22.67
C ALA A 6 -31.90 11.29 21.48
N ALA A 7 -32.96 11.10 20.68
CA ALA A 7 -32.93 10.22 19.52
C ALA A 7 -32.02 10.75 18.38
N VAL A 8 -31.99 12.06 18.18
CA VAL A 8 -31.10 12.70 17.19
C VAL A 8 -29.64 12.63 17.63
N ALA A 9 -29.36 12.77 18.93
CA ALA A 9 -28.00 12.62 19.46
C ALA A 9 -27.48 11.18 19.31
N ILE A 10 -28.33 10.16 19.49
CA ILE A 10 -27.94 8.75 19.33
C ILE A 10 -27.71 8.41 17.85
N LEU A 11 -28.52 8.92 16.92
CA LEU A 11 -28.29 8.71 15.48
C LEU A 11 -27.02 9.42 14.99
N ALA A 12 -26.73 10.63 15.48
CA ALA A 12 -25.54 11.37 15.08
C ALA A 12 -24.22 10.72 15.56
N ILE A 13 -24.23 9.97 16.67
CA ILE A 13 -23.05 9.24 17.14
C ILE A 13 -22.83 7.96 16.32
N SER A 14 -23.89 7.37 15.76
CA SER A 14 -23.78 6.15 14.93
C SER A 14 -23.15 6.37 13.54
N THR A 15 -23.12 7.61 13.02
CA THR A 15 -22.50 7.90 11.72
C THR A 15 -20.99 8.11 11.77
N PHE A 16 -20.39 8.19 12.96
CA PHE A 16 -18.93 8.25 13.11
C PHE A 16 -18.27 6.88 13.34
N ALA A 17 -19.06 5.81 13.48
CA ALA A 17 -18.54 4.45 13.69
C ALA A 17 -18.16 3.72 12.39
N THR A 18 -18.34 4.34 11.22
CA THR A 18 -17.96 3.75 9.93
C THR A 18 -16.67 4.40 9.42
N GLN A 19 -15.54 3.80 9.82
CA GLN A 19 -14.23 3.73 9.11
C GLN A 19 -13.03 3.62 10.08
N ALA A 20 -13.16 2.86 11.17
CA ALA A 20 -12.00 2.17 11.73
C ALA A 20 -11.83 0.82 11.01
N GLN A 21 -11.81 0.82 9.68
CA GLN A 21 -11.12 -0.27 8.98
C GLN A 21 -9.65 -0.03 9.31
N ALA A 22 -9.13 -0.74 10.31
CA ALA A 22 -7.69 -0.86 10.46
C ALA A 22 -7.16 -1.24 9.08
N GLN A 23 -6.49 -0.30 8.40
CA GLN A 23 -5.95 -0.55 7.07
C GLN A 23 -4.93 -1.65 7.25
N PHE A 24 -5.29 -2.87 6.88
CA PHE A 24 -4.43 -4.03 7.01
C PHE A 24 -3.10 -3.72 6.33
N ARG A 25 -2.04 -3.67 7.13
CA ARG A 25 -0.69 -3.41 6.65
C ARG A 25 -0.04 -4.72 6.28
N ALA A 26 0.88 -4.69 5.31
CA ALA A 26 1.58 -5.90 4.90
C ALA A 26 2.38 -6.50 6.08
N SER A 27 2.96 -5.64 6.90
CA SER A 27 3.68 -5.99 8.13
C SER A 27 2.82 -6.65 9.20
N ASP A 28 1.48 -6.49 9.17
CA ASP A 28 0.60 -7.09 10.17
C ASP A 28 0.66 -8.63 10.11
N VAL A 29 0.94 -9.21 8.93
CA VAL A 29 1.20 -10.65 8.80
C VAL A 29 2.42 -11.09 9.62
N CYS A 30 3.44 -10.24 9.68
CA CYS A 30 4.67 -10.51 10.42
C CYS A 30 4.49 -10.33 11.93
N LYS A 31 3.56 -9.50 12.37
CA LYS A 31 3.23 -9.34 13.80
C LYS A 31 2.60 -10.60 14.41
N MET A 32 2.05 -11.49 13.58
CA MET A 32 1.48 -12.76 14.04
C MET A 32 2.53 -13.86 14.26
N LYS A 33 3.82 -13.60 14.02
CA LYS A 33 4.90 -14.58 14.26
C LYS A 33 5.14 -14.79 15.75
N ARG A 34 5.53 -16.02 16.12
CA ARG A 34 5.62 -16.43 17.54
C ARG A 34 6.84 -15.87 18.23
N SER A 35 7.92 -15.69 17.49
CA SER A 35 9.18 -15.14 18.00
C SER A 35 9.57 -13.85 17.29
N GLN A 36 10.37 -13.03 17.99
CA GLN A 36 10.95 -11.83 17.40
C GLN A 36 11.82 -12.16 16.17
N TYR A 37 12.60 -13.24 16.24
CA TYR A 37 13.43 -13.71 15.13
C TYR A 37 12.59 -14.02 13.87
N GLU A 38 11.49 -14.78 14.02
CA GLU A 38 10.60 -15.09 12.90
C GLU A 38 9.91 -13.84 12.35
N ARG A 39 9.53 -12.89 13.21
CA ARG A 39 8.97 -11.61 12.80
C ARG A 39 9.98 -10.82 11.96
N ASP A 40 11.22 -10.72 12.42
CA ASP A 40 12.26 -9.93 11.75
C ASP A 40 12.63 -10.56 10.39
N GLN A 41 12.71 -11.89 10.30
CA GLN A 41 12.86 -12.61 9.03
C GLN A 41 11.67 -12.39 8.10
N CYS A 42 10.44 -12.42 8.62
CA CYS A 42 9.24 -12.11 7.84
C CYS A 42 9.28 -10.70 7.24
N LEU A 43 9.66 -9.70 8.04
CA LEU A 43 9.78 -8.31 7.58
C LEU A 43 10.88 -8.17 6.53
N GLU A 44 12.04 -8.79 6.75
CA GLU A 44 13.16 -8.72 5.82
C GLU A 44 12.82 -9.35 4.46
N TYR A 45 12.27 -10.56 4.45
CA TYR A 45 11.87 -11.22 3.20
C TYR A 45 10.68 -10.54 2.53
N GLY A 46 9.70 -10.09 3.32
CA GLY A 46 8.56 -9.32 2.83
C GLY A 46 9.01 -8.05 2.12
N LEU A 47 9.89 -7.27 2.75
CA LEU A 47 10.47 -6.07 2.16
C LEU A 47 11.23 -6.39 0.86
N ARG A 48 12.15 -7.36 0.89
CA ARG A 48 12.94 -7.73 -0.29
C ARG A 48 12.03 -8.16 -1.46
N GLY A 49 11.05 -9.02 -1.20
CA GLY A 49 10.08 -9.46 -2.19
C GLY A 49 9.23 -8.32 -2.74
N SER A 50 8.75 -7.43 -1.87
CA SER A 50 7.99 -6.24 -2.29
C SER A 50 8.82 -5.31 -3.17
N MET A 51 10.08 -5.05 -2.82
CA MET A 51 10.97 -4.19 -3.63
C MET A 51 11.27 -4.79 -5.00
N LEU A 52 11.47 -6.11 -5.07
CA LEU A 52 11.64 -6.81 -6.35
C LEU A 52 10.41 -6.65 -7.24
N ARG A 53 9.20 -6.80 -6.68
CA ARG A 53 7.95 -6.58 -7.42
C ARG A 53 7.76 -5.13 -7.85
N VAL A 54 8.09 -4.15 -7.00
CA VAL A 54 7.99 -2.72 -7.37
C VAL A 54 8.86 -2.44 -8.59
N LYS A 55 10.12 -2.89 -8.56
CA LYS A 55 11.07 -2.73 -9.68
C LYS A 55 10.58 -3.45 -10.93
N GLY A 56 10.28 -4.74 -10.81
CA GLY A 56 9.91 -5.58 -11.95
C GLY A 56 8.60 -5.16 -12.62
N ASN A 57 7.57 -4.86 -11.82
CA ASN A 57 6.28 -4.42 -12.34
C ASN A 57 6.33 -3.01 -12.93
N THR A 58 7.12 -2.10 -12.36
CA THR A 58 7.36 -0.78 -12.98
C THR A 58 8.03 -0.95 -14.34
N GLN A 59 9.09 -1.77 -14.43
CA GLN A 59 9.79 -2.02 -15.69
C GLN A 59 8.84 -2.61 -16.75
N ARG A 60 8.01 -3.59 -16.38
CA ARG A 60 7.00 -4.19 -17.29
C ARG A 60 6.01 -3.16 -17.82
N LEU A 61 5.62 -2.16 -17.03
CA LEU A 61 4.76 -1.06 -17.50
C LEU A 61 5.48 -0.17 -18.51
N LEU A 62 6.75 0.16 -18.26
CA LEU A 62 7.55 1.03 -19.13
C LEU A 62 7.89 0.36 -20.47
N ASP A 63 8.12 -0.96 -20.45
CA ASP A 63 8.45 -1.73 -21.66
C ASP A 63 7.22 -2.11 -22.50
N SER A 64 6.02 -2.02 -21.92
CA SER A 64 4.80 -2.43 -22.61
C SER A 64 4.39 -1.43 -23.68
N SER A 65 4.11 -1.94 -24.88
CA SER A 65 3.50 -1.17 -25.98
C SER A 65 2.02 -0.83 -25.71
N ARG A 66 1.39 -1.46 -24.71
CA ARG A 66 0.00 -1.19 -24.32
C ARG A 66 -0.16 0.07 -23.48
N VAL A 67 0.94 0.55 -22.88
CA VAL A 67 0.94 1.72 -22.00
C VAL A 67 1.36 2.94 -22.83
N PRO A 68 0.53 3.99 -22.95
CA PRO A 68 0.91 5.22 -23.65
C PRO A 68 2.10 5.93 -22.98
N GLU A 69 2.92 6.63 -23.77
CA GLU A 69 4.09 7.35 -23.25
C GLU A 69 3.75 8.37 -22.16
N SER A 70 2.62 9.08 -22.27
CA SER A 70 2.14 10.00 -21.24
C SER A 70 1.86 9.32 -19.89
N GLU A 71 1.38 8.07 -19.92
CA GLU A 71 1.18 7.28 -18.70
C GLU A 71 2.54 6.81 -18.15
N LYS A 72 3.49 6.42 -19.00
CA LYS A 72 4.85 6.05 -18.59
C LYS A 72 5.57 7.22 -17.89
N GLU A 73 5.46 8.43 -18.43
CA GLU A 73 5.98 9.64 -17.79
C GLU A 73 5.36 9.88 -16.42
N SER A 74 4.03 9.72 -16.31
CA SER A 74 3.31 9.82 -15.04
C SER A 74 3.77 8.78 -14.03
N ILE A 75 3.95 7.52 -14.46
CA ILE A 75 4.47 6.42 -13.64
C ILE A 75 5.87 6.75 -13.11
N LEU A 76 6.77 7.23 -13.98
CA LEU A 76 8.14 7.60 -13.61
C LEU A 76 8.17 8.76 -12.60
N LYS A 77 7.37 9.81 -12.84
CA LYS A 77 7.24 10.94 -11.91
C LYS A 77 6.72 10.49 -10.54
N SER A 78 5.67 9.66 -10.54
CA SER A 78 5.11 9.07 -9.33
C SER A 78 6.14 8.17 -8.61
N HIS A 79 6.89 7.36 -9.35
CA HIS A 79 7.92 6.48 -8.80
C HIS A 79 9.08 7.26 -8.16
N LYS A 80 9.55 8.33 -8.80
CA LYS A 80 10.58 9.22 -8.24
C LYS A 80 10.12 9.87 -6.93
N LYS A 81 8.86 10.32 -6.88
CA LYS A 81 8.26 10.86 -5.64
C LYS A 81 8.19 9.80 -4.55
N TRP A 82 7.73 8.59 -4.88
CA TRP A 82 7.66 7.48 -3.94
C TRP A 82 9.06 7.10 -3.42
N ALA A 83 10.07 7.00 -4.28
CA ALA A 83 11.44 6.68 -3.88
C ALA A 83 12.01 7.70 -2.87
N GLY A 84 11.81 9.01 -3.14
CA GLY A 84 12.21 10.05 -2.19
C GLY A 84 11.48 9.96 -0.84
N GLN A 85 10.22 9.52 -0.83
CA GLN A 85 9.48 9.28 0.42
C GLN A 85 9.90 8.00 1.12
N PHE A 86 10.23 6.95 0.36
CA PHE A 86 10.67 5.66 0.87
C PHE A 86 11.94 5.82 1.72
N GLU A 87 12.90 6.63 1.27
CA GLU A 87 14.15 6.88 2.00
C GLU A 87 13.96 7.87 3.18
N SER A 88 13.10 8.88 3.04
CA SER A 88 13.00 9.96 4.03
C SER A 88 11.97 9.74 5.15
N LYS A 89 10.98 8.86 4.94
CA LYS A 89 9.87 8.66 5.89
C LYS A 89 9.95 7.38 6.70
N CYS A 90 10.80 6.43 6.32
CA CYS A 90 10.92 5.15 7.01
C CYS A 90 12.24 5.04 7.75
N SER A 91 12.18 4.48 8.96
CA SER A 91 13.33 4.23 9.83
C SER A 91 13.59 2.74 10.07
N ASP A 92 12.69 1.86 9.64
CA ASP A 92 12.77 0.42 9.89
C ASP A 92 12.14 -0.41 8.75
N ASN A 93 12.42 -1.73 8.78
CA ASN A 93 11.93 -2.68 7.79
C ASN A 93 10.40 -2.79 7.77
N GLU A 94 9.71 -2.55 8.89
CA GLU A 94 8.25 -2.59 8.94
C GLU A 94 7.64 -1.48 8.09
N CYS A 95 8.09 -0.23 8.30
CA CYS A 95 7.68 0.90 7.50
C CYS A 95 8.01 0.70 6.02
N HIS A 96 9.24 0.27 5.71
CA HIS A 96 9.65 0.04 4.32
C HIS A 96 8.83 -1.07 3.66
N TYR A 97 8.50 -2.13 4.39
CA TYR A 97 7.67 -3.22 3.86
C TYR A 97 6.26 -2.73 3.53
N ASP A 98 5.65 -1.96 4.43
CA ASP A 98 4.32 -1.40 4.22
C ASP A 98 4.28 -0.42 3.04
N MET A 99 5.28 0.48 2.94
CA MET A 99 5.36 1.44 1.84
C MET A 99 5.62 0.77 0.49
N SER A 100 6.47 -0.25 0.43
CA SER A 100 6.73 -0.99 -0.80
C SER A 100 5.55 -1.88 -1.21
N SER A 101 4.84 -2.47 -0.24
CA SER A 101 3.61 -3.22 -0.53
C SER A 101 2.49 -2.32 -1.03
N ALA A 102 2.29 -1.15 -0.42
CA ALA A 102 1.30 -0.17 -0.90
C ALA A 102 1.61 0.27 -2.33
N ARG A 103 2.89 0.49 -2.64
CA ARG A 103 3.33 0.83 -4.00
C ARG A 103 3.07 -0.29 -5.00
N ASN A 104 3.28 -1.55 -4.63
CA ASN A 104 2.90 -2.68 -5.49
C ASN A 104 1.40 -2.65 -5.83
N SER A 105 0.53 -2.44 -4.83
CA SER A 105 -0.91 -2.35 -5.06
C SER A 105 -1.30 -1.21 -6.01
N GLU A 106 -0.59 -0.08 -5.97
CA GLU A 106 -0.79 1.02 -6.94
C GLU A 106 -0.38 0.61 -8.35
N ILE A 107 0.81 0.02 -8.48
CA ILE A 107 1.35 -0.43 -9.78
C ILE A 107 0.43 -1.48 -10.40
N GLU A 108 -0.05 -2.45 -9.61
CA GLU A 108 -0.92 -3.53 -10.07
C GLU A 108 -2.26 -3.03 -10.60
N LYS A 109 -2.82 -1.96 -10.01
CA LYS A 109 -4.02 -1.30 -10.56
C LYS A 109 -3.76 -0.73 -11.96
N ILE A 110 -2.59 -0.12 -12.17
CA ILE A 110 -2.19 0.39 -13.49
C ILE A 110 -1.99 -0.78 -14.45
N MET A 111 -1.33 -1.85 -14.02
CA MET A 111 -1.15 -3.06 -14.84
C MET A 111 -2.49 -3.67 -15.26
N ALA A 112 -3.45 -3.76 -14.34
CA ALA A 112 -4.80 -4.24 -14.62
C ALA A 112 -5.52 -3.38 -15.67
N LYS A 113 -5.42 -2.04 -15.60
CA LYS A 113 -5.97 -1.11 -16.60
C LYS A 113 -5.49 -1.43 -18.02
N TYR A 114 -4.26 -1.93 -18.18
CA TYR A 114 -3.66 -2.26 -19.47
C TYR A 114 -3.59 -3.78 -19.76
N ASN A 115 -4.29 -4.60 -18.98
CA ASN A 115 -4.29 -6.06 -19.10
C ASN A 115 -2.88 -6.68 -19.06
N ILE A 116 -2.00 -6.16 -18.20
CA ILE A 116 -0.65 -6.70 -17.98
C ILE A 116 -0.69 -7.50 -16.68
N ALA A 117 -0.23 -8.76 -16.72
CA ALA A 117 -0.13 -9.57 -15.51
C ALA A 117 1.02 -9.08 -14.62
N PRO A 118 0.84 -8.96 -13.30
CA PRO A 118 1.93 -8.68 -12.37
C PRO A 118 2.87 -9.88 -12.19
N MET A 119 4.04 -9.61 -11.61
CA MET A 119 4.95 -10.62 -11.06
C MET A 119 4.46 -11.14 -9.70
#